data_AF-A0A537MWH6-F1
#
_entry.id   AF-A0A537MWH6-F1
#
_cell.length_a   1.000
_cell.length_b   1.000
_cell.length_c   1.000
_cell.angle_alpha   90.00
_cell.angle_beta   90.00
_cell.angle_gamma   90.00
#
_symmetry.space_group_name_H-M   'P 1'
#
loop_
_entity.id
_entity.type
_entity.pdbx_description
1 polymer ?
#
loop_
_entity_poly.entity_id
_entity_poly.type
_entity_poly.pdbx_seq_one_letter_code
_entity_poly.pdbx_strand_id
1 'polypeptide(L)' 'MRGAEGYAPVAKLLHWLVALLVLGMIGLGLWMVDLPLGLAKLYAYAWHKWIGLTVLVLT' A
#
# COMPACT_ATOMS: atom_id res chain seq x y z
N MET A 1 -14.54 18.70 31.45
CA MET A 1 -15.02 18.42 30.07
C MET A 1 -13.92 17.64 29.38
N ARG A 2 -14.10 16.33 29.14
CA ARG A 2 -13.17 15.55 28.31
C ARG A 2 -13.40 16.01 26.87
N GLY A 3 -12.50 16.83 26.34
CA GLY A 3 -12.49 17.13 24.90
C GLY A 3 -12.40 15.80 24.16
N ALA A 4 -13.15 15.65 23.07
CA ALA A 4 -13.04 14.46 22.24
C ALA A 4 -11.59 14.34 21.76
N GLU A 5 -10.82 13.45 22.37
CA GLU A 5 -9.43 13.20 21.97
C GLU A 5 -9.47 12.41 20.67
N GLY A 6 -9.66 13.11 19.55
CA GLY A 6 -9.55 12.53 18.22
C GLY A 6 -8.14 12.00 17.99
N TYR A 7 -8.01 11.01 17.09
CA TYR A 7 -6.72 10.43 16.70
C TYR A 7 -5.66 11.51 16.42
N ALA A 8 -4.41 11.22 16.79
CA ALA A 8 -3.30 12.12 16.52
C ALA A 8 -3.20 12.43 15.01
N PRO A 9 -2.84 13.66 14.60
CA PRO A 9 -2.72 14.03 13.19
C PRO A 9 -1.81 13.08 12.40
N VAL A 10 -0.71 12.62 13.01
CA VAL A 10 0.22 11.64 12.42
C VAL A 10 -0.45 10.30 12.18
N ALA A 11 -1.25 9.81 13.13
CA ALA A 11 -1.96 8.54 12.98
C ALA A 11 -2.96 8.59 11.82
N LYS A 12 -3.69 9.70 11.66
CA LYS A 12 -4.60 9.90 10.52
C LYS A 12 -3.84 9.93 9.19
N LEU A 13 -2.71 10.63 9.14
CA LEU A 13 -1.88 10.71 7.93
C LEU A 13 -1.37 9.32 7.52
N LEU A 14 -0.80 8.56 8.45
CA LEU A 14 -0.30 7.22 8.19
C LEU A 14 -1.43 6.26 7.76
N HIS A 15 -2.61 6.37 8.37
CA HIS A 15 -3.76 5.57 7.97
C HIS A 15 -4.17 5.81 6.51
N TRP A 16 -4.32 7.08 6.11
CA TRP A 16 -4.68 7.42 4.73
C TRP A 16 -3.57 7.10 3.72
N LEU A 17 -2.30 7.21 4.14
CA LEU A 17 -1.16 6.75 3.34
C LEU A 17 -1.24 5.25 3.08
N VAL A 18 -1.45 4.44 4.13
CA VAL A 18 -1.64 2.99 4.00
C VAL A 18 -2.83 2.67 3.10
N ALA A 19 -3.96 3.35 3.28
CA ALA A 19 -5.13 3.16 2.42
C ALA A 19 -4.80 3.40 0.93
N LEU A 20 -4.06 4.46 0.62
CA LEU A 20 -3.63 4.75 -0.76
C LEU A 20 -2.68 3.65 -1.31
N LEU A 21 -1.72 3.20 -0.50
CA LEU A 21 -0.79 2.13 -0.89
C LEU A 21 -1.52 0.81 -1.15
N VAL A 22 -2.52 0.46 -0.33
CA VAL A 22 -3.34 -0.74 -0.50
C VAL A 22 -4.18 -0.66 -1.78
N LEU A 23 -4.80 0.49 -2.05
CA LEU A 23 -5.54 0.70 -3.31
C LEU A 23 -4.62 0.58 -4.54
N GLY A 24 -3.41 1.16 -4.47
CA GLY A 24 -2.38 1.01 -5.49
C GLY A 24 -1.93 -0.45 -5.67
N MET A 25 -1.75 -1.19 -4.57
CA MET A 25 -1.43 -2.63 -4.58
C MET A 25 -2.50 -3.47 -5.25
N ILE A 26 -3.78 -3.18 -5.03
CA ILE A 26 -4.89 -3.87 -5.69
C ILE A 26 -4.81 -3.62 -7.21
N GLY A 27 -4.67 -2.37 -7.64
CA GLY A 27 -4.52 -2.04 -9.06
C GLY A 27 -3.30 -2.69 -9.71
N LEU A 28 -2.14 -2.61 -9.06
CA LEU A 28 -0.91 -3.25 -9.50
C LEU A 28 -1.06 -4.77 -9.58
N GLY A 29 -1.71 -5.38 -8.58
CA GLY A 29 -1.95 -6.82 -8.51
C GLY A 29 -2.84 -7.33 -9.64
N LEU A 30 -3.91 -6.61 -9.95
CA LEU A 30 -4.81 -6.93 -11.05
C LEU A 30 -4.13 -6.76 -12.42
N TRP A 31 -3.27 -5.76 -12.59
CA TRP A 31 -2.56 -5.54 -13.85
C TRP A 31 -1.37 -6.50 -14.06
N MET A 32 -0.61 -6.80 -13.00
CA MET A 32 0.65 -7.56 -13.13
C MET A 32 0.45 -9.02 -13.54
N VAL A 33 -0.72 -9.60 -13.27
CA VAL A 33 -1.01 -11.01 -13.56
C VAL A 33 -1.11 -11.28 -15.06
N ASP A 34 -1.61 -10.31 -15.83
CA ASP A 34 -1.82 -10.40 -17.28
C ASP A 34 -0.56 -10.11 -18.11
N LEU A 35 0.52 -9.67 -17.46
CA LEU A 35 1.78 -9.43 -18.15
C LEU A 35 2.34 -10.74 -18.75
N PRO A 36 2.94 -10.68 -19.96
CA PRO A 36 3.66 -11.81 -20.51
C PRO A 36 4.88 -12.14 -19.63
N LEU A 37 5.33 -13.40 -19.67
CA LEU A 37 6.53 -13.82 -18.96
C LEU A 37 7.75 -13.01 -19.46
N GLY A 38 8.47 -12.39 -18.53
CA GLY A 38 9.63 -11.55 -18.83
C GLY A 38 10.02 -10.64 -17.67
N LEU A 39 11.03 -9.80 -17.91
CA LEU A 39 11.56 -8.89 -16.88
C LEU A 39 10.52 -7.91 -16.36
N ALA A 40 9.62 -7.41 -17.23
CA ALA A 40 8.56 -6.51 -16.81
C ALA A 40 7.63 -7.15 -15.75
N LYS A 41 7.22 -8.41 -15.96
CA LYS A 41 6.44 -9.16 -14.97
C LYS A 41 7.22 -9.39 -13.69
N LEU A 42 8.50 -9.77 -13.79
CA LEU A 42 9.36 -9.95 -12.61
C LEU A 42 9.47 -8.67 -11.77
N TYR A 43 9.70 -7.51 -12.42
CA TYR A 43 9.76 -6.23 -11.74
C TYR A 43 8.41 -5.83 -11.14
N ALA A 44 7.30 -6.04 -11.83
CA ALA A 44 5.97 -5.78 -11.28
C ALA A 44 5.72 -6.57 -9.99
N TYR A 45 6.07 -7.86 -9.96
CA TYR A 45 5.99 -8.68 -8.75
C TYR A 45 6.97 -8.22 -7.66
N ALA A 46 8.18 -7.79 -8.01
CA ALA A 46 9.13 -7.25 -7.04
C ALA A 46 8.58 -5.97 -6.38
N TRP A 47 8.05 -5.04 -7.17
CA TRP A 47 7.41 -3.82 -6.67
C TRP A 47 6.18 -4.12 -5.81
N HIS A 48 5.32 -5.06 -6.22
CA HIS A 48 4.16 -5.47 -5.42
C HIS A 48 4.60 -5.99 -4.03
N LYS A 49 5.66 -6.81 -3.95
CA LYS A 49 6.19 -7.29 -2.68
C LYS A 49 6.79 -6.16 -1.82
N TRP A 50 7.58 -5.27 -2.39
CA TRP A 50 8.19 -4.16 -1.65
C TRP A 50 7.14 -3.19 -1.10
N ILE A 51 6.13 -2.85 -1.90
CA ILE A 51 5.01 -2.02 -1.45
C ILE A 51 4.23 -2.73 -0.34
N GLY A 52 3.97 -4.04 -0.50
CA GLY A 52 3.32 -4.84 0.55
C GLY A 52 4.11 -4.87 1.87
N LEU A 53 5.44 -4.98 1.80
CA LEU A 53 6.29 -4.91 2.98
C LEU A 53 6.25 -3.53 3.65
N THR A 54 6.25 -2.44 2.87
CA THR A 54 6.08 -1.08 3.41
C THR A 54 4.73 -0.93 4.12
N VAL A 55 3.65 -1.42 3.53
CA VAL A 55 2.31 -1.42 4.16
C VAL A 55 2.32 -2.17 5.49
N LEU A 56 2.95 -3.35 5.54
CA LEU A 56 3.08 -4.16 6.76
C LEU A 56 3.80 -3.41 7.89
N VAL A 57 4.81 -2.60 7.57
CA VAL A 57 5.56 -1.81 8.56
C VAL A 57 4.78 -0.61 9.07
N LEU A 58 3.91 -0.03 8.24
CA LEU A 58 3.16 1.20 8.56
C LEU A 58 1.82 0.96 9.26
N THR A 59 1.34 -0.29 9.29
CA THR A 59 0.11 -0.72 9.98
C THR A 59 0.41 -1.21 11.38
#